data_AF-A0A0G1TYZ2-F1
#
_entry.id   AF-A0A0G1TYZ2-F1
#
_cell.length_a   1.000
_cell.length_b   1.000
_cell.length_c   1.000
_cell.angle_alpha   90.00
_cell.angle_beta   90.00
_cell.angle_gamma   90.00
#
_symmetry.space_group_name_H-M   'P 1'
#
loop_
_entity.id
_entity.type
_entity.pdbx_description
1 polymer ?
#
loop_
_entity_poly.entity_id
_entity_poly.type
_entity_poly.pdbx_seq_one_letter_code
_entity_poly.pdbx_strand_id
1 'polypeptide(L)'
;MAKDQLAMKKQVLQPHQIWHVARKYIGIGPLSKMFGVSSRTIYDYAADPAFVTEKGCRDPLERMHDLLRMLDDNGFGQYAKAALEYLETAVFGGSCRDRVQEPRESLTEEQLLDYGSVAEMHRAIESGRSLEEVKKLKRAAIEEIERTYLRYSKDQEQL
;
A
#
# COMPACT_ATOMS: atom_id res chain seq x y z
N MET A 1 14.48 -30.07 -14.23
CA MET A 1 14.63 -29.52 -12.87
C MET A 1 15.25 -28.13 -12.97
N ALA A 2 14.51 -27.14 -12.46
CA ALA A 2 14.91 -25.81 -12.03
C ALA A 2 15.83 -24.98 -12.94
N LYS A 3 15.22 -24.10 -13.74
CA LYS A 3 15.66 -22.71 -13.97
C LYS A 3 14.46 -21.93 -14.51
N ASP A 4 14.38 -20.66 -14.13
CA ASP A 4 13.35 -19.70 -14.51
C ASP A 4 12.04 -19.73 -13.70
N GLN A 5 12.16 -19.82 -12.38
CA GLN A 5 11.38 -18.91 -11.54
C GLN A 5 11.99 -17.51 -11.69
N LEU A 6 11.60 -16.80 -12.75
CA LEU A 6 11.83 -15.37 -12.85
C LEU A 6 10.92 -14.72 -11.80
N ALA A 7 11.41 -14.67 -10.56
CA ALA A 7 10.87 -13.80 -9.54
C ALA A 7 10.90 -12.38 -10.12
N MET A 8 9.74 -11.88 -10.57
CA MET A 8 9.57 -10.48 -10.94
C MET A 8 9.83 -9.68 -9.66
N LYS A 9 11.09 -9.29 -9.43
CA LYS A 9 11.43 -8.25 -8.47
C LYS A 9 10.61 -7.04 -8.87
N LYS A 10 9.59 -6.71 -8.07
CA LYS A 10 8.83 -5.47 -8.18
C LYS A 10 9.85 -4.33 -8.14
N GLN A 11 10.18 -3.77 -9.30
CA GLN A 11 11.19 -2.74 -9.42
C GLN A 11 10.68 -1.50 -8.68
N VAL A 12 11.44 -1.05 -7.68
CA VAL A 12 11.15 0.22 -6.99
C VAL A 12 11.38 1.35 -7.99
N LEU A 13 10.31 2.03 -8.36
CA LEU A 13 10.37 3.17 -9.28
C LEU A 13 11.18 4.30 -8.66
N GLN A 14 12.03 4.92 -9.46
CA GLN A 14 12.76 6.13 -9.09
C GLN A 14 11.83 7.36 -9.15
N PRO A 15 12.11 8.43 -8.38
CA PRO A 15 11.25 9.62 -8.34
C PRO A 15 10.90 10.19 -9.72
N HIS A 16 11.88 10.31 -10.62
CA HIS A 16 11.63 10.83 -11.97
C HIS A 16 10.65 9.99 -12.79
N GLN A 17 10.61 8.67 -12.56
CA GLN A 17 9.67 7.77 -13.23
C GLN A 17 8.24 7.99 -12.71
N ILE A 18 8.10 8.24 -11.41
CA ILE A 18 6.81 8.60 -10.79
C ILE A 18 6.31 9.92 -11.35
N TRP A 19 7.18 10.93 -11.46
CA TRP A 19 6.82 12.21 -12.07
C TRP A 19 6.49 12.11 -13.55
N HIS A 20 7.18 11.25 -14.29
CA HIS A 20 6.85 10.99 -15.69
C HIS A 20 5.42 10.44 -15.83
N VAL A 21 5.04 9.48 -15.00
CA VAL A 21 3.68 8.92 -14.95
C VAL A 21 2.68 9.99 -14.51
N ALA A 22 2.95 10.72 -13.42
CA ALA A 22 2.09 11.79 -12.92
C ALA A 22 1.83 12.85 -14.00
N ARG A 23 2.86 13.31 -14.69
CA ARG A 23 2.73 14.29 -15.79
C ARG A 23 1.87 13.75 -16.93
N LYS A 24 2.04 12.46 -17.28
CA LYS A 24 1.29 11.81 -18.37
C LYS A 24 -0.21 11.69 -18.07
N TYR A 25 -0.57 11.33 -16.84
CA TYR A 25 -1.96 11.00 -16.49
C TYR A 25 -2.72 12.10 -15.71
N ILE A 26 -2.03 12.95 -14.95
CA ILE A 26 -2.62 14.08 -14.21
C ILE A 26 -2.52 15.37 -15.03
N GLY A 27 -1.42 15.53 -15.77
CA GLY A 27 -1.16 16.72 -16.59
C GLY A 27 -0.39 17.82 -15.86
N ILE A 28 0.30 18.65 -16.65
CA ILE A 28 1.29 19.63 -16.18
C ILE A 28 0.68 20.78 -15.37
N GLY A 29 -0.49 21.29 -15.78
CA GLY A 29 -1.16 22.41 -15.14
C GLY A 29 -1.62 22.09 -13.71
N PRO A 30 -2.37 21.00 -13.49
CA PRO A 30 -2.75 20.56 -12.14
C PRO A 30 -1.54 20.30 -11.24
N LEU A 31 -0.48 19.64 -11.73
CA LEU A 31 0.73 19.39 -10.96
C LEU A 31 1.45 20.69 -10.56
N SER A 32 1.58 21.63 -11.49
CA SER A 32 2.18 22.95 -11.22
C SER A 32 1.41 23.70 -10.11
N LYS A 33 0.07 23.63 -10.15
CA LYS A 33 -0.79 24.22 -9.12
C LYS A 33 -0.68 23.49 -7.78
N MET A 34 -0.64 22.15 -7.78
CA MET A 34 -0.57 21.32 -6.57
C MET A 34 0.72 21.56 -5.79
N PHE A 35 1.84 21.67 -6.50
CA PHE A 35 3.16 21.85 -5.88
C PHE A 35 3.62 23.31 -5.81
N GLY A 36 2.83 24.26 -6.33
CA GLY A 36 3.17 25.69 -6.31
C GLY A 36 4.44 26.03 -7.09
N VAL A 37 4.75 25.27 -8.14
CA VAL A 37 5.96 25.44 -8.97
C VAL A 37 5.63 25.68 -10.43
N SER A 38 6.62 26.12 -11.20
CA SER A 38 6.46 26.31 -12.64
C SER A 38 6.30 24.98 -13.39
N SER A 39 5.63 25.02 -14.55
CA SER A 39 5.55 23.86 -15.45
C SER A 39 6.93 23.31 -15.78
N ARG A 40 7.93 24.18 -16.01
CA ARG A 40 9.31 23.79 -16.31
C ARG A 40 9.89 22.93 -15.18
N THR A 41 9.68 23.34 -13.93
CA THR A 41 10.13 22.58 -12.76
C THR A 41 9.52 21.18 -12.70
N ILE A 42 8.26 21.00 -13.09
CA ILE A 42 7.64 19.66 -13.16
C ILE A 42 8.25 18.82 -14.29
N TYR A 43 8.63 19.43 -15.43
CA TYR A 43 9.40 18.74 -16.47
C TYR A 43 10.76 18.29 -15.94
N ASP A 44 11.43 19.13 -15.17
CA ASP A 44 12.73 18.83 -14.57
C ASP A 44 12.61 17.66 -13.57
N TYR A 45 11.55 17.61 -12.76
CA TYR A 45 11.28 16.46 -11.86
C TYR A 45 11.06 15.15 -12.63
N ALA A 46 10.46 15.20 -13.82
CA ALA A 46 10.19 14.02 -14.66
C ALA A 46 11.36 13.62 -15.58
N ALA A 47 12.45 14.40 -15.58
CA ALA A 47 13.59 14.16 -16.45
C ALA A 47 14.48 13.05 -15.88
N ASP A 48 14.94 12.16 -16.76
CA ASP A 48 15.85 11.07 -16.37
C ASP A 48 17.22 11.65 -15.98
N PRO A 49 17.69 11.43 -14.73
CA PRO A 49 18.95 11.94 -14.23
C PRO A 49 20.17 11.56 -15.09
N ALA A 50 20.11 10.48 -15.87
CA ALA A 50 21.19 10.09 -16.78
C ALA A 50 21.42 11.09 -17.92
N PHE A 51 20.42 11.93 -18.21
CA PHE A 51 20.44 12.89 -19.33
C PHE A 51 20.34 14.35 -18.88
N VAL A 52 20.29 14.61 -17.57
CA VAL A 52 20.23 15.97 -17.01
C VAL A 52 21.60 16.36 -16.45
N THR A 53 22.18 17.42 -17.00
CA THR A 53 23.52 17.93 -16.60
C THR A 53 23.50 18.83 -15.36
N GLU A 54 22.34 19.37 -14.99
CA GLU A 54 22.19 20.26 -13.83
C GLU A 54 21.37 19.59 -12.71
N LYS A 55 22.01 19.32 -11.56
CA LYS A 55 21.35 18.87 -10.32
C LYS A 55 20.62 20.02 -9.60
N GLY A 56 19.86 20.83 -10.34
CA GLY A 56 19.33 22.10 -9.84
C GLY A 56 18.06 21.99 -8.99
N CYS A 57 17.19 21.02 -9.28
CA CYS A 57 15.89 20.92 -8.63
C CYS A 57 15.86 19.74 -7.67
N ARG A 58 15.92 20.02 -6.35
CA ARG A 58 15.64 19.01 -5.33
C ARG A 58 14.17 18.65 -5.35
N ASP A 59 13.90 17.45 -5.82
CA ASP A 59 12.59 16.86 -6.01
C ASP A 59 11.78 16.75 -4.69
N PRO A 60 10.47 17.07 -4.67
CA PRO A 60 9.64 16.92 -3.48
C PRO A 60 9.60 15.50 -2.90
N LEU A 61 9.63 14.44 -3.73
CA LEU A 61 9.62 13.06 -3.23
C LEU A 61 10.96 12.71 -2.59
N GLU A 62 12.07 13.13 -3.20
CA GLU A 62 13.41 13.01 -2.60
C GLU A 62 13.50 13.77 -1.27
N ARG A 63 13.00 15.00 -1.19
CA ARG A 63 12.98 15.78 0.07
C ARG A 63 12.14 15.12 1.14
N MET A 64 11.00 14.54 0.77
CA MET A 64 10.13 13.82 1.69
C MET A 64 10.83 12.56 2.21
N HIS A 65 11.51 11.82 1.33
CA HIS A 65 12.32 10.67 1.73
C HIS A 65 13.42 11.09 2.73
N ASP A 66 14.18 12.14 2.42
CA ASP A 66 15.24 12.64 3.31
C ASP A 66 14.68 13.11 4.66
N LEU A 67 13.54 13.80 4.67
CA LEU A 67 12.87 14.22 5.89
C LEU A 67 12.50 13.02 6.78
N LEU A 68 11.86 12.00 6.21
CA LEU A 68 11.44 10.81 6.94
C LEU A 68 12.64 10.03 7.47
N ARG A 69 13.71 9.91 6.67
CA ARG A 69 14.96 9.30 7.10
C ARG A 69 15.60 10.08 8.25
N MET A 70 15.69 11.40 8.15
CA MET A 70 16.24 12.24 9.22
C MET A 70 15.44 12.12 10.52
N LEU A 71 14.11 12.00 10.44
CA LEU A 71 13.28 11.76 11.63
C LEU A 71 13.62 10.42 12.30
N ASP A 72 13.76 9.35 11.52
CA ASP A 72 14.13 8.04 12.04
C ASP A 72 15.53 8.02 12.66
N ASP A 73 16.51 8.59 11.95
CA ASP A 73 17.91 8.71 12.40
C ASP A 73 18.04 9.50 13.72
N ASN A 74 17.11 10.40 14.02
CA ASN A 74 17.07 11.19 15.26
C ASN A 74 16.17 10.57 16.36
N GLY A 75 15.72 9.33 16.20
CA GLY A 75 14.92 8.61 17.20
C GLY A 75 13.42 8.97 17.20
N PHE A 76 12.95 9.64 16.16
CA PHE A 76 11.56 10.04 15.96
C PHE A 76 10.84 9.19 14.90
N GLY A 77 11.30 7.94 14.70
CA GLY A 77 10.79 7.02 13.68
C GLY A 77 9.27 6.76 13.75
N GLN A 78 8.65 6.90 14.93
CA GLN A 78 7.19 6.82 15.07
C GLN A 78 6.44 7.88 14.23
N TYR A 79 7.01 9.08 14.07
CA TYR A 79 6.42 10.13 13.26
C TYR A 79 6.67 9.90 11.76
N ALA A 80 7.83 9.33 11.41
CA ALA A 80 8.10 8.91 10.04
C ALA A 80 7.10 7.83 9.59
N LYS A 81 6.81 6.85 10.47
CA LYS A 81 5.79 5.82 10.25
C LYS A 81 4.39 6.43 10.12
N ALA A 82 3.99 7.31 11.04
CA ALA A 82 2.69 7.97 10.97
C ALA A 82 2.51 8.79 9.69
N ALA A 83 3.57 9.42 9.18
CA ALA A 83 3.54 10.13 7.90
C ALA A 83 3.35 9.17 6.71
N LEU A 84 4.01 8.00 6.72
CA LEU A 84 3.80 6.97 5.70
C LEU A 84 2.36 6.42 5.74
N GLU A 85 1.84 6.14 6.94
CA GLU A 85 0.44 5.72 7.13
C GLU A 85 -0.54 6.78 6.59
N TYR A 86 -0.26 8.06 6.83
CA TYR A 86 -1.06 9.14 6.25
C TYR A 86 -1.01 9.14 4.72
N LEU A 87 0.16 9.01 4.11
CA LEU A 87 0.30 8.97 2.65
C LEU A 87 -0.37 7.74 2.03
N GLU A 88 -0.34 6.60 2.73
CA GLU A 88 -1.00 5.37 2.33
C GLU A 88 -2.51 5.55 2.18
N THR A 89 -3.13 6.42 2.97
CA THR A 89 -4.56 6.74 2.86
C THR A 89 -4.97 7.26 1.48
N ALA A 90 -4.03 7.91 0.76
CA ALA A 90 -4.30 8.42 -0.58
C ALA A 90 -4.45 7.32 -1.64
N VAL A 91 -3.92 6.11 -1.38
CA VAL A 91 -3.97 4.98 -2.32
C VAL A 91 -4.98 3.92 -1.88
N PHE A 92 -5.01 3.63 -0.58
CA PHE A 92 -5.80 2.52 -0.02
C PHE A 92 -6.99 2.98 0.82
N GLY A 93 -7.31 4.28 0.83
CA GLY A 93 -8.48 4.82 1.54
C GLY A 93 -8.44 4.61 3.07
N GLY A 94 -7.25 4.41 3.64
CA GLY A 94 -7.05 4.19 5.07
C GLY A 94 -7.16 2.74 5.53
N SER A 95 -7.12 1.76 4.63
CA SER A 95 -7.13 0.34 5.00
C SER A 95 -6.30 -0.48 4.02
N CYS A 96 -5.02 -0.76 4.33
CA CYS A 96 -4.37 -2.05 3.97
C CYS A 96 -2.99 -2.29 4.65
N ARG A 97 -3.06 -2.76 5.91
CA ARG A 97 -2.18 -3.73 6.62
C ARG A 97 -0.65 -3.75 6.37
N ASP A 98 0.11 -3.60 7.45
CA ASP A 98 0.89 -4.69 8.10
C ASP A 98 1.62 -4.11 9.33
N ARG A 99 0.93 -4.10 10.48
CA ARG A 99 1.67 -4.05 11.74
C ARG A 99 2.37 -5.40 11.86
N VAL A 100 3.67 -5.41 12.14
CA VAL A 100 4.31 -6.59 12.74
C VAL A 100 3.48 -6.94 13.97
N GLN A 101 2.58 -7.92 13.85
CA GLN A 101 1.81 -8.41 14.96
C GLN A 101 2.66 -9.46 15.65
N GLU A 102 2.76 -9.35 16.97
CA GLU A 102 3.36 -10.43 17.76
C GLU A 102 2.62 -11.74 17.46
N PRO A 103 3.35 -12.87 17.37
CA PRO A 103 2.73 -14.17 17.18
C PRO A 103 1.65 -14.40 18.25
N ARG A 104 0.45 -14.77 17.83
CA ARG A 104 -0.65 -15.08 18.74
C ARG A 104 -0.45 -16.47 19.36
N GLU A 105 -1.16 -16.73 20.45
CA GLU A 105 -0.96 -17.92 21.27
C GLU A 105 -1.37 -19.23 20.54
N SER A 106 -2.10 -19.16 19.41
CA SER A 106 -2.47 -20.35 18.63
C SER A 106 -2.42 -20.16 17.12
N LEU A 107 -2.05 -21.25 16.42
CA LEU A 107 -2.04 -21.35 14.96
C LEU A 107 -3.42 -21.12 14.32
N THR A 108 -4.50 -21.44 15.04
CA THR A 108 -5.87 -21.20 14.56
C THR A 108 -6.17 -19.71 14.44
N GLU A 109 -5.72 -18.90 15.41
CA GLU A 109 -5.86 -17.44 15.33
C GLU A 109 -4.99 -16.83 14.22
N GLU A 110 -3.83 -17.43 13.97
CA GLU A 110 -2.93 -17.01 12.90
C GLU A 110 -3.50 -17.30 11.50
N GLN A 111 -4.13 -18.46 11.31
CA GLN A 111 -4.78 -18.83 10.05
C GLN A 111 -6.05 -18.02 9.73
N LEU A 112 -6.72 -17.49 10.76
CA LEU A 112 -7.96 -16.72 10.61
C LEU A 112 -7.70 -15.21 10.39
N LEU A 113 -6.46 -14.73 10.44
CA LEU A 113 -6.09 -13.32 10.20
C LEU A 113 -6.47 -12.83 8.81
N ASP A 114 -6.41 -13.71 7.82
CA ASP A 114 -6.77 -13.41 6.43
C ASP A 114 -8.28 -13.49 6.18
N TYR A 115 -9.05 -14.00 7.16
CA TYR A 115 -10.49 -14.19 7.08
C TYR A 115 -11.18 -13.58 8.32
N GLY A 116 -11.15 -12.25 8.42
CA GLY A 116 -11.63 -11.52 9.59
C GLY A 116 -13.10 -11.82 9.93
N SER A 117 -13.95 -11.99 8.91
CA SER A 117 -15.36 -12.32 9.08
C SER A 117 -15.55 -13.76 9.59
N VAL A 118 -14.68 -14.69 9.17
CA VAL A 118 -14.66 -16.07 9.68
C VAL A 118 -14.16 -16.11 11.13
N ALA A 119 -13.14 -15.32 11.46
CA ALA A 119 -12.59 -15.19 12.81
C ALA A 119 -13.62 -14.64 13.81
N GLU A 120 -14.40 -13.65 13.41
CA GLU A 120 -15.48 -13.08 14.23
C GLU A 120 -16.63 -14.06 14.45
N MET A 121 -17.01 -14.82 13.42
CA MET A 121 -18.01 -15.88 13.56
C MET A 121 -17.54 -16.95 14.55
N HIS A 122 -16.28 -17.41 14.44
CA HIS A 122 -15.70 -18.42 15.34
C HIS A 122 -15.70 -17.95 16.80
N ARG A 123 -15.22 -16.72 17.05
CA ARG A 123 -15.23 -16.13 18.39
C ARG A 123 -16.63 -15.96 18.95
N ALA A 124 -17.62 -15.65 18.12
CA ALA A 124 -19.01 -15.53 18.56
C ALA A 124 -19.62 -16.89 18.98
N ILE A 125 -19.21 -17.99 18.33
CA ILE A 125 -19.60 -19.35 18.71
C ILE A 125 -18.95 -19.73 20.04
N GLU A 126 -17.64 -19.53 20.17
CA GLU A 126 -16.87 -19.89 21.38
C GLU A 126 -17.31 -19.08 22.61
N SER A 127 -17.68 -17.81 22.42
CA SER A 127 -18.21 -16.96 23.48
C SER A 127 -19.70 -17.17 23.77
N GLY A 128 -20.35 -18.13 23.11
CA GLY A 128 -21.74 -18.51 23.39
C GLY A 128 -22.77 -17.43 23.05
N ARG A 129 -22.51 -16.61 22.02
CA ARG A 129 -23.45 -15.57 21.58
C ARG A 129 -24.76 -16.14 21.05
N SER A 130 -25.76 -15.27 20.88
CA SER A 130 -27.08 -15.68 20.41
C SER A 130 -27.03 -16.25 18.99
N LEU A 131 -27.91 -17.21 18.71
CA LEU A 131 -27.98 -17.86 17.39
C LEU A 131 -28.22 -16.85 16.25
N GLU A 132 -29.00 -15.79 16.50
CA GLU A 132 -29.28 -14.75 15.51
C GLU A 132 -28.03 -13.90 15.20
N GLU A 133 -27.21 -13.59 16.20
CA GLU A 133 -25.92 -12.90 15.99
C GLU A 133 -24.95 -13.79 15.21
N VAL A 134 -24.84 -15.07 15.57
CA VAL A 134 -23.98 -16.03 14.86
C VAL A 134 -24.45 -16.22 13.42
N LYS A 135 -25.77 -16.26 13.15
CA LYS A 135 -26.31 -16.32 11.78
C LYS A 135 -25.93 -15.09 10.95
N LYS A 136 -25.93 -13.90 11.54
CA LYS A 136 -25.51 -12.66 10.85
C LYS A 136 -24.03 -12.73 10.49
N LEU A 137 -23.18 -13.12 11.44
CA LEU A 137 -21.74 -13.28 11.24
C LEU A 137 -21.41 -14.38 10.22
N LYS A 138 -22.19 -15.48 10.20
CA LYS A 138 -22.09 -16.53 9.18
C LYS A 138 -22.27 -16.00 7.76
N ARG A 139 -23.22 -15.09 7.53
CA ARG A 139 -23.43 -14.50 6.19
C ARG A 139 -22.22 -13.66 5.77
N ALA A 140 -21.70 -12.84 6.67
CA ALA A 140 -20.51 -12.04 6.40
C ALA A 140 -19.27 -12.91 6.09
N ALA A 141 -19.11 -14.02 6.82
CA ALA A 141 -18.05 -15.00 6.57
C ALA A 141 -18.17 -15.65 5.17
N ILE A 142 -19.38 -16.02 4.76
CA ILE A 142 -19.63 -16.57 3.41
C ILE A 142 -19.29 -15.54 2.33
N GLU A 143 -19.74 -14.29 2.48
CA GLU A 143 -19.47 -13.21 1.52
C GLU A 143 -17.97 -12.89 1.39
N GLU A 144 -17.21 -12.98 2.48
CA GLU A 144 -15.74 -12.84 2.46
C GLU A 144 -15.04 -13.96 1.69
N ILE A 145 -15.48 -15.21 1.89
CA ILE A 145 -14.96 -16.37 1.17
C ILE A 145 -15.29 -16.27 -0.33
N GLU A 146 -16.53 -15.92 -0.67
CA GLU A 146 -16.97 -15.79 -2.07
C GLU A 146 -16.21 -14.68 -2.81
N ARG A 147 -15.98 -13.52 -2.18
CA ARG A 147 -15.17 -12.44 -2.76
C ARG A 147 -13.73 -12.89 -3.03
N THR A 148 -13.15 -13.64 -2.11
CA THR A 148 -11.79 -14.17 -2.24
C THR A 148 -11.69 -15.15 -3.40
N TYR A 149 -12.67 -16.06 -3.52
CA TYR A 149 -12.75 -17.00 -4.63
C TYR A 149 -12.96 -16.31 -5.98
N LEU A 150 -13.85 -15.31 -6.05
CA LEU A 150 -14.10 -14.55 -7.27
C LEU A 150 -12.85 -13.81 -7.76
N ARG A 151 -12.05 -13.24 -6.84
CA ARG A 151 -10.77 -12.61 -7.19
C ARG A 151 -9.83 -13.62 -7.84
N TYR A 152 -9.64 -14.77 -7.18
CA TYR A 152 -8.80 -15.84 -7.70
C TYR A 152 -9.25 -16.33 -9.09
N SER A 153 -10.56 -16.55 -9.28
CA SER A 153 -11.12 -16.99 -10.58
C SER A 153 -10.81 -15.99 -11.69
N LYS A 154 -10.99 -14.69 -11.44
CA LYS A 154 -10.70 -13.63 -12.44
C LYS A 154 -9.21 -13.54 -12.76
N ASP A 155 -8.35 -13.72 -11.77
CA ASP A 155 -6.90 -13.69 -11.97
C ASP A 155 -6.43 -14.89 -12.82
N GLN A 156 -7.13 -16.03 -12.77
CA GLN A 156 -6.85 -17.21 -13.61
C GLN A 156 -7.42 -17.10 -15.04
N GLU A 157 -8.49 -16.35 -15.25
CA GLU A 157 -9.09 -16.14 -16.59
C GLU A 157 -8.32 -15.09 -17.44
N GLN A 158 -7.43 -14.32 -16.82
CA GLN A 158 -6.61 -13.29 -17.48
C GLN A 158 -5.17 -13.75 -17.80
N LEU A 159 -4.84 -15.01 -17.48
CA LEU A 159 -3.61 -15.71 -17.83
C LEU A 159 -3.82 -16.58 -19.07
#